data_AF-A0A238KZL0-F1
#
_entry.id   AF-A0A238KZL0-F1
#
_cell.length_a   1.000
_cell.length_b   1.000
_cell.length_c   1.000
_cell.angle_alpha   90.00
_cell.angle_beta   90.00
_cell.angle_gamma   90.00
#
_symmetry.space_group_name_H-M   'P 1'
#
loop_
_entity.id
_entity.type
_entity.pdbx_description
1 polymer ?
#
loop_
_entity_poly.entity_id
_entity_poly.type
_entity_poly.pdbx_seq_one_letter_code
_entity_poly.pdbx_strand_id
1 'polypeptide(L)'
;MNYILAAACCAALSMVGQTVFAKPVQYTCDVKFKKGSWVMPKMDYRYDSEKGTVSLLDGMIWDHNDKKWLEATIQKDTETKLVFNWRFRAPSRNKTPIELLYTATANKQNGRLNVTALLVEHNHRSFGRGTCKLRK
;
A
#
# COMPACT_ATOMS: atom_id res chain seq x y z
N MET A 1 -62.33 36.94 17.33
CA MET A 1 -62.00 36.42 18.67
C MET A 1 -60.99 35.31 18.47
N ASN A 2 -59.74 35.58 18.85
CA ASN A 2 -58.54 34.79 18.57
C ASN A 2 -58.49 33.53 19.44
N TYR A 3 -57.96 32.42 18.88
CA TYR A 3 -57.13 31.49 19.65
C TYR A 3 -55.98 30.96 18.77
N ILE A 4 -54.76 31.36 19.14
CA ILE A 4 -53.47 30.84 18.70
C ILE A 4 -53.07 29.75 19.70
N LEU A 5 -52.77 28.53 19.25
CA LEU A 5 -52.16 27.42 20.00
C LEU A 5 -51.60 26.44 18.95
N ALA A 6 -50.44 25.81 19.04
CA ALA A 6 -49.20 26.00 19.79
C ALA A 6 -48.14 25.18 19.02
N ALA A 7 -46.92 25.69 18.96
CA ALA A 7 -45.77 24.98 18.39
C ALA A 7 -45.44 23.72 19.20
N ALA A 8 -45.22 22.59 18.51
CA ALA A 8 -44.59 21.41 19.09
C ALA A 8 -43.31 21.08 18.31
N CYS A 9 -42.21 21.31 19.00
CA CYS A 9 -40.83 21.11 18.62
C CYS A 9 -40.53 19.60 18.45
N CYS A 10 -40.17 19.17 17.25
CA CYS A 10 -39.42 17.93 17.05
C CYS A 10 -38.16 18.26 16.26
N ALA A 11 -37.18 18.83 16.98
CA ALA A 11 -35.80 18.85 16.56
C ALA A 11 -35.31 17.40 16.50
N ALA A 12 -35.46 16.75 15.34
CA ALA A 12 -34.79 15.50 15.06
C ALA A 12 -33.29 15.79 15.05
N LEU A 13 -32.61 15.43 16.14
CA LEU A 13 -31.16 15.33 16.20
C LEU A 13 -30.70 14.39 15.09
N SER A 14 -30.33 14.96 13.95
CA SER A 14 -29.51 14.28 12.96
C SER A 14 -28.16 14.00 13.61
N MET A 15 -28.03 12.84 14.23
CA MET A 15 -26.72 12.27 14.57
C MET A 15 -25.95 12.11 13.26
N VAL A 16 -25.19 13.14 12.90
CA VAL A 16 -24.07 13.03 11.97
C VAL A 16 -23.05 12.13 12.66
N GLY A 17 -23.24 10.82 12.48
CA GLY A 17 -22.22 9.83 12.77
C GLY A 17 -20.99 10.20 11.96
N GLN A 18 -20.03 10.84 12.61
CA GLN A 18 -18.71 11.02 12.04
C GLN A 18 -18.15 9.61 11.87
N THR A 19 -18.15 9.10 10.64
CA THR A 19 -17.35 7.94 10.29
C THR A 19 -15.92 8.32 10.62
N VAL A 20 -15.41 7.80 11.73
CA VAL A 20 -14.00 7.93 12.10
C VAL A 20 -13.24 7.15 11.05
N PHE A 21 -12.86 7.83 9.96
CA PHE A 21 -12.05 7.28 8.89
C PHE A 21 -10.74 6.76 9.50
N ALA A 22 -10.55 5.46 9.47
CA ALA A 22 -9.33 4.84 9.94
C ALA A 22 -8.17 5.32 9.06
N LYS A 23 -7.20 6.01 9.67
CA LYS A 23 -6.05 6.56 8.94
C LYS A 23 -5.28 5.43 8.23
N PRO A 24 -4.76 5.66 7.01
CA PRO A 24 -3.89 4.71 6.33
C PRO A 24 -2.76 4.25 7.24
N VAL A 25 -2.54 2.93 7.28
CA VAL A 25 -1.56 2.30 8.14
C VAL A 25 -0.25 2.14 7.37
N GLN A 26 0.85 2.70 7.89
CA GLN A 26 2.16 2.61 7.26
C GLN A 26 3.00 1.50 7.89
N TYR A 27 3.68 0.72 7.06
CA TYR A 27 4.59 -0.35 7.46
C TYR A 27 5.98 -0.09 6.87
N THR A 28 7.01 -0.42 7.64
CA THR A 28 8.40 -0.45 7.19
C THR A 28 8.89 -1.89 7.21
N CYS A 29 9.42 -2.35 6.09
CA CYS A 29 9.79 -3.74 5.87
C CYS A 29 11.30 -3.90 5.61
N ASP A 30 11.91 -4.85 6.31
CA ASP A 30 13.26 -5.33 6.05
C ASP A 30 13.18 -6.69 5.34
N VAL A 31 13.63 -6.75 4.09
CA VAL A 31 13.54 -7.92 3.21
C VAL A 31 14.94 -8.42 2.84
N LYS A 32 15.18 -9.70 3.07
CA LYS A 32 16.40 -10.39 2.63
C LYS A 32 16.15 -11.05 1.29
N PHE A 33 16.88 -10.61 0.27
CA PHE A 33 16.90 -11.23 -1.05
C PHE A 33 18.11 -12.16 -1.22
N LYS A 34 18.07 -13.04 -2.22
CA LYS A 34 19.24 -13.84 -2.61
C LYS A 34 20.42 -12.94 -3.00
N LYS A 35 21.65 -13.43 -2.82
CA LYS A 35 22.88 -12.72 -3.21
C LYS A 35 22.81 -12.33 -4.69
N GLY A 36 23.17 -11.08 -5.00
CA GLY A 36 23.12 -10.53 -6.36
C GLY A 36 21.75 -10.01 -6.79
N SER A 37 20.76 -9.96 -5.89
CA SER A 37 19.48 -9.31 -6.19
C SER A 37 19.66 -7.80 -6.37
N TRP A 38 18.96 -7.28 -7.37
CA TRP A 38 18.91 -5.85 -7.70
C TRP A 38 17.80 -5.10 -6.91
N VAL A 39 17.00 -5.82 -6.12
CA VAL A 39 15.86 -5.26 -5.39
C VAL A 39 16.33 -4.63 -4.08
N MET A 40 15.79 -3.46 -3.76
CA MET A 40 16.10 -2.77 -2.52
C MET A 40 15.63 -3.59 -1.30
N PRO A 41 16.48 -3.80 -0.28
CA PRO A 41 16.12 -4.62 0.88
C PRO A 41 15.17 -3.91 1.84
N LYS A 42 15.02 -2.58 1.75
CA LYS A 42 14.11 -1.79 2.58
C LYS A 42 13.00 -1.19 1.72
N MET A 43 11.76 -1.37 2.16
CA MET A 43 10.59 -0.78 1.54
C MET A 43 9.56 -0.40 2.60
N ASP A 44 8.84 0.68 2.34
CA ASP A 44 7.66 1.07 3.07
C ASP A 44 6.40 0.80 2.23
N TYR A 45 5.30 0.42 2.88
CA TYR A 45 3.99 0.44 2.25
C TYR A 45 2.93 1.08 3.16
N ARG A 46 1.98 1.77 2.56
CA ARG A 46 0.76 2.26 3.22
C ARG A 46 -0.41 1.43 2.74
N TYR A 47 -1.23 0.99 3.68
CA TYR A 47 -2.46 0.25 3.41
C TYR A 47 -3.63 1.03 3.99
N ASP A 48 -4.57 1.38 3.11
CA ASP A 48 -5.84 2.01 3.45
C ASP A 48 -6.93 0.97 3.20
N SER A 49 -7.44 0.38 4.27
CA SER A 49 -8.47 -0.67 4.20
C SER A 49 -9.83 -0.13 3.74
N GLU A 50 -10.09 1.16 3.93
CA GLU A 50 -11.37 1.76 3.57
C GLU A 50 -11.41 2.05 2.07
N LYS A 51 -10.31 2.55 1.52
CA LYS A 51 -10.19 2.81 0.08
C LYS A 51 -9.77 1.58 -0.71
N GLY A 52 -9.34 0.52 -0.04
CA GLY A 52 -8.79 -0.67 -0.69
C GLY A 52 -7.55 -0.35 -1.51
N THR A 53 -6.67 0.52 -0.99
CA THR A 53 -5.45 0.94 -1.68
C THR A 53 -4.20 0.51 -0.93
N VAL A 54 -3.16 0.18 -1.71
CA VAL A 54 -1.79 0.03 -1.21
C VAL A 54 -0.92 0.99 -1.99
N SER A 55 -0.05 1.72 -1.29
CA SER A 55 0.98 2.52 -1.94
C SER A 55 2.35 2.19 -1.36
N LEU A 56 3.38 2.28 -2.19
CA LEU A 56 4.73 1.78 -1.91
C LEU A 56 5.77 2.87 -2.04
N LEU A 57 6.82 2.71 -1.25
CA LEU A 57 8.00 3.53 -1.34
C LEU A 57 9.25 2.70 -1.03
N ASP A 58 10.21 2.73 -1.94
CA ASP A 58 11.58 2.31 -1.68
C ASP A 58 12.53 3.35 -2.28
N GLY A 59 13.85 3.12 -2.16
CA GLY A 59 14.83 4.06 -2.71
C GLY A 59 14.71 4.24 -4.23
N MET A 60 14.39 3.18 -4.97
CA MET A 60 14.29 3.22 -6.43
C MET A 60 13.03 3.98 -6.88
N ILE A 61 11.90 3.74 -6.22
CA ILE A 61 10.66 4.49 -6.43
C ILE A 61 10.88 5.96 -6.05
N TRP A 62 11.47 6.24 -4.88
CA TRP A 62 11.73 7.62 -4.45
C TRP A 62 12.60 8.38 -5.46
N ASP A 63 13.61 7.75 -6.03
CA ASP A 63 14.54 8.39 -6.95
C ASP A 63 14.02 8.54 -8.37
N HIS A 64 13.03 7.74 -8.78
CA HIS A 64 12.55 7.74 -10.17
C HIS A 64 11.01 7.88 -10.33
N ASN A 65 10.28 8.22 -9.27
CA ASN A 65 8.84 8.49 -9.28
C ASN A 65 8.51 9.88 -8.69
N ASP A 66 9.27 10.91 -9.02
CA ASP A 66 9.05 12.29 -8.55
C ASP A 66 8.91 12.44 -7.03
N LYS A 67 9.61 11.61 -6.25
CA LYS A 67 9.50 11.59 -4.78
C LYS A 67 8.07 11.28 -4.29
N LYS A 68 7.28 10.54 -5.08
CA LYS A 68 5.92 10.12 -4.76
C LYS A 68 5.85 8.63 -4.49
N TRP A 69 4.87 8.28 -3.66
CA TRP A 69 4.49 6.89 -3.43
C TRP A 69 3.90 6.31 -4.72
N LEU A 70 4.22 5.05 -5.01
CA LEU A 70 3.69 4.33 -6.15
C LEU A 70 2.45 3.53 -5.72
N GLU A 71 1.35 3.67 -6.44
CA GLU A 71 0.16 2.86 -6.17
C GLU A 71 0.37 1.41 -6.62
N ALA A 72 -0.07 0.48 -5.77
CA ALA A 72 -0.08 -0.95 -6.02
C ALA A 72 -1.53 -1.42 -6.13
N THR A 73 -1.75 -2.44 -6.96
CA THR A 73 -3.07 -3.07 -7.09
C THR A 73 -3.18 -4.20 -6.08
N ILE A 74 -4.22 -4.15 -5.25
CA ILE A 74 -4.58 -5.26 -4.36
C ILE A 74 -5.10 -6.41 -5.21
N GLN A 75 -4.46 -7.57 -5.09
CA GLN A 75 -4.86 -8.82 -5.75
C GLN A 75 -5.71 -9.70 -4.83
N LYS A 76 -5.44 -9.64 -3.53
CA LYS A 76 -6.19 -10.39 -2.52
C LYS A 76 -6.08 -9.70 -1.18
N ASP A 77 -7.21 -9.58 -0.50
CA ASP A 77 -7.27 -9.03 0.84
C ASP A 77 -8.13 -9.93 1.73
N THR A 78 -7.52 -10.55 2.73
CA THR A 78 -8.22 -11.36 3.73
C THR A 78 -7.83 -10.92 5.13
N GLU A 79 -8.47 -11.52 6.14
CA GLU A 79 -8.12 -11.29 7.55
C GLU A 79 -6.63 -11.58 7.85
N THR A 80 -6.03 -12.54 7.15
CA THR A 80 -4.68 -13.02 7.44
C THR A 80 -3.63 -12.60 6.42
N LYS A 81 -4.03 -12.27 5.20
CA LYS A 81 -3.10 -12.02 4.08
C LYS A 81 -3.53 -10.80 3.27
N LEU A 82 -2.54 -10.01 2.88
CA LEU A 82 -2.66 -8.96 1.89
C LEU A 82 -1.69 -9.27 0.74
N VAL A 83 -2.22 -9.43 -0.47
CA VAL A 83 -1.45 -9.65 -1.70
C VAL A 83 -1.64 -8.45 -2.59
N PHE A 84 -0.55 -7.84 -3.01
CA PHE A 84 -0.56 -6.69 -3.90
C PHE A 84 0.57 -6.80 -4.90
N ASN A 85 0.37 -6.22 -6.07
CA ASN A 85 1.37 -6.13 -7.12
C ASN A 85 1.55 -4.68 -7.56
N TRP A 86 2.73 -4.39 -8.09
CA TRP A 86 3.00 -3.10 -8.69
C TRP A 86 3.93 -3.29 -9.88
N ARG A 87 3.81 -2.35 -10.82
CA ARG A 87 4.66 -2.24 -11.99
C ARG A 87 5.43 -0.94 -11.88
N PHE A 88 6.72 -1.01 -12.13
CA PHE A 88 7.59 0.16 -12.10
C PHE A 88 8.48 0.17 -13.34
N ARG A 89 8.59 1.34 -13.99
CA ARG A 89 9.53 1.54 -15.09
C ARG A 89 10.72 2.32 -14.56
N ALA A 90 11.84 1.63 -14.41
CA ALA A 90 13.08 2.27 -13.97
C ALA A 90 13.90 2.74 -15.18
N PRO A 91 14.64 3.86 -15.07
CA PRO A 91 15.57 4.27 -16.10
C PRO A 91 16.70 3.25 -16.25
N SER A 92 17.18 3.07 -17.48
CA SER A 92 18.34 2.23 -17.80
C SER A 92 19.45 3.05 -18.42
N ARG A 93 20.69 2.58 -18.27
CA ARG A 93 21.88 3.18 -18.91
C ARG A 93 21.77 3.22 -20.43
N ASN A 94 21.05 2.27 -21.03
CA ASN A 94 20.93 2.13 -22.49
C ASN A 94 19.76 2.94 -23.08
N LYS A 95 19.20 3.91 -22.34
CA LYS A 95 18.05 4.75 -22.74
C LYS A 95 16.72 4.02 -22.97
N THR A 96 16.69 2.69 -22.87
CA THR A 96 15.45 1.89 -22.84
C THR A 96 15.04 1.63 -21.39
N PRO A 97 13.90 2.15 -20.91
CA PRO A 97 13.43 1.86 -19.56
C PRO A 97 13.27 0.36 -19.34
N ILE A 98 13.59 -0.11 -18.14
CA ILE A 98 13.37 -1.50 -17.73
C ILE A 98 12.06 -1.62 -16.97
N GLU A 99 11.27 -2.64 -17.29
CA GLU A 99 10.02 -2.94 -16.62
C GLU A 99 10.24 -3.93 -15.47
N LEU A 100 9.83 -3.50 -14.29
CA LEU A 100 9.94 -4.26 -13.05
C LEU A 100 8.53 -4.61 -12.58
N LEU A 101 8.27 -5.90 -12.43
CA LEU A 101 7.00 -6.43 -11.92
C LEU A 101 7.24 -7.06 -10.56
N TYR A 102 6.44 -6.65 -9.59
CA TYR A 102 6.55 -7.14 -8.23
C TYR A 102 5.23 -7.71 -7.74
N THR A 103 5.33 -8.76 -6.93
CA THR A 103 4.22 -9.29 -6.15
C THR A 103 4.69 -9.45 -4.71
N ALA A 104 3.95 -8.84 -3.79
CA ALA A 104 4.15 -9.02 -2.36
C ALA A 104 3.00 -9.80 -1.74
N THR A 105 3.31 -10.62 -0.75
CA THR A 105 2.34 -11.27 0.13
C THR A 105 2.72 -10.95 1.57
N ALA A 106 1.95 -10.08 2.19
CA ALA A 106 2.07 -9.72 3.60
C ALA A 106 1.13 -10.59 4.43
N ASN A 107 1.64 -11.15 5.53
CA ASN A 107 0.83 -11.75 6.57
C ASN A 107 0.48 -10.69 7.61
N LYS A 108 -0.81 -10.41 7.79
CA LYS A 108 -1.31 -9.35 8.66
C LYS A 108 -1.14 -9.66 10.15
N GLN A 109 -1.08 -10.94 10.53
CA GLN A 109 -0.99 -11.38 11.92
C GLN A 109 0.42 -11.29 12.49
N ASN A 110 1.43 -11.61 11.68
CA ASN A 110 2.83 -11.68 12.14
C ASN A 110 3.79 -10.76 11.38
N GLY A 111 3.27 -9.93 10.47
CA GLY A 111 4.06 -8.97 9.69
C GLY A 111 5.04 -9.60 8.71
N ARG A 112 5.01 -10.92 8.47
CA ARG A 112 5.92 -11.55 7.49
C ARG A 112 5.59 -11.08 6.08
N LEU A 113 6.62 -10.79 5.31
CA LEU A 113 6.50 -10.36 3.92
C LEU A 113 7.28 -11.31 3.00
N ASN A 114 6.65 -11.77 1.93
CA ASN A 114 7.35 -12.41 0.83
C ASN A 114 7.23 -11.52 -0.40
N VAL A 115 8.33 -11.29 -1.11
CA VAL A 115 8.37 -10.46 -2.32
C VAL A 115 8.96 -11.28 -3.45
N THR A 116 8.29 -11.28 -4.59
CA THR A 116 8.84 -11.73 -5.86
C THR A 116 8.97 -10.53 -6.79
N ALA A 117 10.14 -10.32 -7.35
CA ALA A 117 10.40 -9.27 -8.33
C ALA A 117 10.87 -9.91 -9.64
N LEU A 118 10.40 -9.40 -10.77
CA LEU A 118 10.74 -9.82 -12.12
C LEU A 118 11.22 -8.61 -12.91
N LEU A 119 12.44 -8.72 -13.42
CA LEU A 119 12.96 -7.84 -14.46
C LEU A 119 12.53 -8.41 -15.81
N VAL A 120 11.57 -7.77 -16.47
CA VAL A 120 10.82 -8.34 -17.61
C VAL A 120 11.74 -8.63 -18.78
N GLU A 121 12.58 -7.69 -19.16
CA GLU A 121 13.44 -7.76 -20.36
C GLU A 121 14.47 -8.90 -20.29
N HIS A 122 14.84 -9.30 -19.08
CA HIS A 122 15.84 -10.34 -18.84
C HIS A 122 15.25 -11.64 -18.28
N ASN A 123 13.92 -11.70 -18.09
CA ASN A 123 13.22 -12.77 -17.37
C ASN A 123 13.91 -13.14 -16.04
N HIS A 124 14.52 -12.15 -15.37
CA HIS A 124 15.33 -12.38 -14.18
C HIS A 124 14.49 -12.17 -12.93
N ARG A 125 14.30 -13.26 -12.16
CA ARG A 125 13.49 -13.28 -10.95
C ARG A 125 14.34 -13.17 -9.69
N SER A 126 13.96 -12.26 -8.82
CA SER A 126 14.46 -12.15 -7.45
C SER A 126 13.37 -12.53 -6.45
N PHE A 127 13.75 -13.27 -5.42
CA PHE A 127 12.86 -13.69 -4.34
C PHE A 127 13.41 -13.19 -3.01
N GLY A 128 12.54 -12.57 -2.22
CA GLY A 128 12.86 -12.01 -0.93
C GLY A 128 11.89 -12.44 0.15
N ARG A 129 12.39 -12.55 1.38
CA ARG A 129 11.58 -12.78 2.58
C ARG A 129 11.98 -11.80 3.66
N GLY A 130 11.01 -11.25 4.36
CA GLY A 130 11.22 -10.17 5.29
C GLY A 130 10.16 -10.08 6.38
N THR A 131 10.24 -9.01 7.14
CA THR A 131 9.28 -8.68 8.19
C THR A 131 9.00 -7.19 8.15
N CYS A 132 7.74 -6.84 8.33
CA CYS A 132 7.23 -5.49 8.35
C CYS A 132 6.83 -5.10 9.77
N LYS A 133 7.14 -3.87 10.14
CA LYS A 133 6.74 -3.28 11.41
C LYS A 133 5.83 -2.10 11.14
N LEU A 134 4.77 -1.98 11.95
CA LEU A 134 3.92 -0.81 11.95
C LEU A 134 4.74 0.44 12.29
N ARG A 135 4.64 1.46 11.44
CA ARG A 135 5.22 2.77 11.68
C ARG A 135 4.18 3.61 12.41
N LYS A 136 4.46 3.92 13.68
CA LYS A 136 3.63 4.78 14.53
C LYS A 136 3.74 6.24 14.11
#